data_AF-A0AB39ENU4-F1
#
_entry.id   AF-A0AB39ENU4-F1
#
_cell.length_a   1.000
_cell.length_b   1.000
_cell.length_c   1.000
_cell.angle_alpha   90.00
_cell.angle_beta   90.00
_cell.angle_gamma   90.00
#
_symmetry.space_group_name_H-M   'P 1'
#
loop_
_entity.id
_entity.type
_entity.pdbx_description
1 polymer ?
#
loop_
_entity_poly.entity_id
_entity_poly.type
_entity_poly.pdbx_seq_one_letter_code
_entity_poly.pdbx_strand_id
1 'polypeptide(L)'
;MSSPRLPLPAAYIDPAFLACLREAINTPELIQQHDRLYGSTLMSRSSPMERMVDKATGKAESDMRAFVEFVHRCIYLTLDDAAIEALRVRKEPANV
;
A
#
# COMPACT_ATOMS: atom_id res chain seq x y z
N MET A 1 22.47 -10.03 -10.28
CA MET A 1 21.29 -10.78 -10.72
C MET A 1 20.11 -9.87 -10.47
N SER A 2 19.31 -9.54 -11.49
CA SER A 2 18.19 -8.60 -11.30
C SER A 2 17.03 -9.31 -10.61
N SER A 3 16.51 -8.72 -9.53
CA SER A 3 15.41 -9.30 -8.76
C SER A 3 14.08 -9.01 -9.44
N PRO A 4 13.35 -10.03 -9.93
CA PRO A 4 12.15 -9.80 -10.72
C PRO A 4 11.06 -9.20 -9.81
N ARG A 5 10.48 -8.07 -10.22
CA ARG A 5 9.33 -7.46 -9.56
C ARG A 5 8.05 -7.96 -10.22
N LEU A 6 7.07 -8.37 -9.42
CA LEU A 6 5.83 -8.95 -9.93
C LEU A 6 4.82 -7.86 -10.32
N PRO A 7 3.99 -8.10 -11.36
CA PRO A 7 2.87 -7.22 -11.66
C PRO A 7 1.85 -7.25 -10.51
N LEU A 8 1.08 -6.18 -10.33
CA LEU A 8 0.23 -5.97 -9.15
C LEU A 8 -0.60 -7.19 -8.69
N PRO A 9 -1.32 -7.93 -9.57
CA PRO A 9 -2.08 -9.09 -9.13
C PRO A 9 -1.21 -10.20 -8.52
N ALA A 10 0.01 -10.38 -9.05
CA ALA A 10 0.97 -11.35 -8.54
C ALA A 10 1.85 -10.78 -7.41
N ALA A 11 1.92 -9.46 -7.27
CA ALA A 11 2.71 -8.82 -6.21
C ALA A 11 2.17 -9.17 -4.81
N TYR A 12 0.87 -9.44 -4.66
CA TYR A 12 0.27 -9.83 -3.38
C TYR A 12 0.85 -11.11 -2.75
N ILE A 13 1.51 -11.97 -3.53
CA ILE A 13 2.21 -13.16 -3.00
C ILE A 13 3.70 -12.93 -2.74
N ASP A 14 4.24 -11.76 -3.11
CA ASP A 14 5.63 -11.39 -2.84
C ASP A 14 5.76 -10.81 -1.43
N PRO A 15 6.54 -11.43 -0.52
CA PRO A 15 6.77 -10.90 0.82
C PRO A 15 7.33 -9.47 0.81
N ALA A 16 8.14 -9.11 -0.20
CA ALA A 16 8.67 -7.75 -0.29
C ALA A 16 7.58 -6.72 -0.56
N PHE A 17 6.60 -7.03 -1.43
CA PHE A 17 5.49 -6.13 -1.69
C PHE A 17 4.59 -5.98 -0.45
N LEU A 18 4.32 -7.08 0.25
CA LEU A 18 3.55 -7.05 1.49
C LEU A 18 4.25 -6.22 2.58
N ALA A 19 5.57 -6.33 2.70
CA ALA A 19 6.35 -5.49 3.61
C ALA A 19 6.27 -4.01 3.22
N CYS A 20 6.42 -3.66 1.94
CA CYS A 20 6.23 -2.28 1.46
C CYS A 20 4.83 -1.75 1.79
N LEU A 21 3.79 -2.54 1.54
CA LEU A 21 2.41 -2.16 1.81
C LEU A 21 2.14 -1.96 3.30
N ARG A 22 2.69 -2.85 4.14
CA ARG A 22 2.58 -2.76 5.60
C ARG A 22 3.29 -1.54 6.16
N GLU A 23 4.49 -1.23 5.72
CA GLU A 23 5.19 -0.02 6.17
C GLU A 23 4.47 1.24 5.65
N ALA A 24 4.00 1.22 4.40
CA ALA A 24 3.27 2.34 3.81
C ALA A 24 1.97 2.67 4.56
N ILE A 25 1.18 1.66 4.94
CA ILE A 25 -0.06 1.88 5.70
C ILE A 25 0.20 2.31 7.16
N ASN A 26 1.38 1.99 7.71
CA ASN A 26 1.78 2.41 9.05
C ASN A 26 2.54 3.76 9.06
N THR A 27 2.69 4.41 7.90
CA THR A 27 3.34 5.72 7.77
C THR A 27 2.27 6.79 7.49
N PRO A 28 1.76 7.49 8.51
CA PRO A 28 0.65 8.44 8.35
C PRO A 28 0.95 9.58 7.38
N GLU A 29 2.20 10.03 7.33
CA GLU A 29 2.66 11.09 6.44
C GLU A 29 2.50 10.68 4.98
N LEU A 30 2.77 9.42 4.65
CA LEU A 30 2.63 8.88 3.29
C LEU A 30 1.16 8.85 2.87
N ILE A 31 0.28 8.38 3.75
CA ILE A 31 -1.17 8.35 3.50
C ILE A 31 -1.69 9.78 3.32
N GLN A 32 -1.26 10.72 4.17
CA GLN A 32 -1.66 12.13 4.06
C GLN A 32 -1.23 12.75 2.73
N GLN A 33 0.00 12.49 2.27
CA GLN A 33 0.43 12.99 0.97
C GLN A 33 -0.31 12.31 -0.19
N HIS A 34 -0.63 11.02 -0.08
CA HIS A 34 -1.47 10.34 -1.06
C HIS A 34 -2.87 10.96 -1.13
N ASP A 35 -3.54 11.16 0.01
CA ASP A 35 -4.82 11.84 0.11
C ASP A 35 -4.78 13.24 -0.52
N ARG A 36 -3.72 14.01 -0.26
CA ARG A 36 -3.53 15.33 -0.86
C ARG A 36 -3.35 15.28 -2.39
N LEU A 37 -2.60 14.32 -2.91
CA LEU A 37 -2.26 14.24 -4.34
C LEU A 37 -3.38 13.63 -5.17
N TYR A 38 -4.11 12.65 -4.62
CA TYR A 38 -5.11 11.87 -5.34
C TYR A 38 -6.55 12.17 -4.92
N GLY A 39 -6.76 13.01 -3.90
CA GLY A 39 -8.09 13.34 -3.37
C GLY A 39 -8.76 12.15 -2.69
N SER A 40 -7.98 11.16 -2.24
CA SER A 40 -8.48 10.06 -1.43
C SER A 40 -8.76 10.51 0.00
N THR A 41 -9.55 9.73 0.72
CA THR A 41 -9.97 10.00 2.09
C THR A 41 -9.57 8.85 3.02
N LEU A 42 -8.35 8.33 2.86
CA LEU A 42 -7.86 7.18 3.64
C LEU A 42 -7.47 7.57 5.07
N MET A 43 -6.88 8.75 5.24
CA MET A 43 -6.53 9.34 6.52
C MET A 43 -7.64 10.27 7.06
N SER A 44 -8.53 10.74 6.17
CA SER A 44 -9.57 11.69 6.55
C SER A 44 -10.51 11.10 7.61
N ARG A 45 -10.71 11.84 8.70
CA ARG A 45 -11.76 11.56 9.68
C ARG A 45 -13.10 12.01 9.11
N SER A 46 -13.64 11.28 8.14
CA SER A 46 -14.99 11.52 7.64
C SER A 46 -16.01 11.33 8.77
N SER A 47 -17.01 12.21 8.79
CA SER A 47 -18.16 12.11 9.69
C SER A 47 -18.88 10.78 9.51
N PRO A 48 -19.66 10.32 10.50
CA PRO A 48 -20.42 9.07 10.36
C PRO A 48 -21.28 9.00 9.09
N MET A 49 -21.87 10.13 8.67
CA MET A 49 -22.66 10.20 7.43
C MET A 49 -21.79 10.05 6.18
N GLU A 50 -20.65 10.75 6.11
CA GLU A 50 -19.72 10.61 4.98
C GLU A 50 -19.20 9.18 4.85
N ARG A 51 -18.85 8.52 5.96
CA ARG A 51 -18.44 7.10 5.93
C ARG A 51 -19.54 6.17 5.42
N MET A 52 -20.81 6.46 5.73
CA MET A 52 -21.93 5.70 5.19
C MET A 52 -22.07 5.91 3.68
N VAL A 53 -21.88 7.13 3.19
CA VAL A 53 -21.88 7.45 1.76
C VAL A 53 -20.70 6.78 1.05
N ASP A 54 -19.50 6.87 1.60
CA ASP A 54 -18.29 6.26 1.04
C ASP A 54 -18.46 4.74 0.92
N LYS A 55 -19.04 4.10 1.94
CA LYS A 55 -19.35 2.67 1.92
C LYS A 55 -20.44 2.33 0.90
N ALA A 56 -21.50 3.12 0.81
CA ALA A 56 -22.59 2.88 -0.14
C ALA A 56 -22.15 3.08 -1.60
N THR A 57 -21.18 3.97 -1.83
CA THR A 57 -20.64 4.30 -3.16
C THR A 57 -19.43 3.45 -3.55
N GLY A 58 -18.83 2.72 -2.61
CA GLY A 58 -17.60 1.94 -2.84
C GLY A 58 -16.33 2.80 -2.92
N LYS A 59 -16.40 4.06 -2.49
CA LYS A 59 -15.28 5.00 -2.53
C LYS A 59 -14.13 4.53 -1.64
N ALA A 60 -14.42 3.95 -0.48
CA ALA A 60 -13.39 3.44 0.43
C ALA A 60 -12.54 2.33 -0.20
N GLU A 61 -13.19 1.38 -0.89
CA GLU A 61 -12.54 0.29 -1.61
C GLU A 61 -11.75 0.82 -2.82
N SER A 62 -12.28 1.82 -3.52
CA SER A 62 -11.59 2.48 -4.63
C SER A 62 -10.34 3.22 -4.18
N ASP A 63 -10.44 4.00 -3.09
CA ASP A 63 -9.32 4.76 -2.52
C ASP A 63 -8.22 3.80 -2.04
N MET A 64 -8.60 2.69 -1.39
CA MET A 64 -7.64 1.66 -0.97
C MET A 64 -6.95 1.01 -2.16
N ARG A 65 -7.68 0.71 -3.24
CA ARG A 65 -7.10 0.15 -4.47
C ARG A 65 -6.09 1.11 -5.08
N ALA A 66 -6.44 2.39 -5.18
CA ALA A 66 -5.55 3.43 -5.70
C ALA A 66 -4.26 3.54 -4.85
N PHE A 67 -4.38 3.45 -3.52
CA PHE A 67 -3.22 3.45 -2.64
C PHE A 67 -2.31 2.23 -2.84
N VAL A 68 -2.88 1.04 -2.99
CA VAL A 68 -2.11 -0.18 -3.25
C VAL A 68 -1.39 -0.11 -4.60
N GLU A 69 -2.05 0.44 -5.63
CA GLU A 69 -1.45 0.71 -6.94
C GLU A 69 -0.31 1.73 -6.84
N PHE A 70 -0.48 2.77 -6.04
CA PHE A 70 0.56 3.76 -5.75
C PHE A 70 1.78 3.12 -5.08
N VAL A 71 1.58 2.33 -4.02
CA VAL A 71 2.66 1.63 -3.32
C VAL A 71 3.40 0.69 -4.27
N HIS A 72 2.68 -0.04 -5.12
CA HIS A 72 3.30 -0.90 -6.12
C HIS A 72 4.20 -0.12 -7.07
N ARG A 73 3.66 0.93 -7.70
CA ARG A 73 4.34 1.67 -8.75
C ARG A 73 5.45 2.57 -8.24
N CYS A 74 5.24 3.26 -7.13
CA CYS A 74 6.14 4.30 -6.64
C CYS A 74 7.14 3.81 -5.62
N ILE A 75 6.89 2.67 -4.95
CA ILE A 75 7.77 2.12 -3.92
C ILE A 75 8.32 0.78 -4.39
N TYR A 76 7.47 -0.24 -4.54
CA TYR A 76 7.94 -1.61 -4.81
C TYR A 76 8.70 -1.73 -6.14
N LEU A 77 8.24 -1.08 -7.21
CA LEU A 77 8.94 -1.11 -8.50
C LEU A 77 10.24 -0.29 -8.52
N THR A 78 10.40 0.68 -7.62
CA THR A 78 11.51 1.67 -7.64
C THR A 78 12.63 1.34 -6.67
N LEU A 79 12.38 0.49 -5.66
CA LEU A 79 13.41 -0.03 -4.75
C LEU A 79 14.50 -0.74 -5.54
N ASP A 80 15.74 -0.70 -5.04
CA ASP A 80 16.86 -1.44 -5.61
C ASP A 80 16.77 -2.95 -5.34
N ASP A 81 17.54 -3.73 -6.08
CA ASP A 81 17.52 -5.20 -5.98
C ASP A 81 17.95 -5.70 -4.59
N ALA A 82 18.91 -5.04 -3.94
CA ALA A 82 19.35 -5.45 -2.61
C ALA A 82 18.26 -5.21 -1.55
N ALA A 83 17.53 -4.10 -1.65
CA ALA A 83 16.40 -3.82 -0.78
C ALA A 83 15.26 -4.84 -0.98
N ILE A 84 14.92 -5.19 -2.23
CA ILE A 84 13.87 -6.19 -2.52
C ILE A 84 14.24 -7.57 -1.95
N GLU A 85 15.48 -8.02 -2.15
CA GLU A 85 15.91 -9.31 -1.58
C GLU A 85 15.94 -9.28 -0.05
N ALA A 86 16.39 -8.18 0.55
CA ALA A 86 16.35 -8.02 2.00
C ALA A 86 14.92 -8.14 2.55
N LEU A 87 13.94 -7.52 1.88
CA LEU A 87 12.53 -7.59 2.28
C LEU A 87 11.92 -8.99 2.06
N ARG A 88 12.37 -9.76 1.06
CA ARG A 88 11.93 -11.16 0.86
C ARG A 88 12.46 -12.10 1.94
N VAL A 89 13.70 -11.90 2.36
CA VAL A 89 14.37 -12.74 3.36
C VAL A 89 13.96 -12.36 4.78
N ARG A 90 13.45 -11.14 4.99
CA ARG A 90 12.89 -10.69 6.26
C ARG A 90 11.69 -11.55 6.65
N LYS A 91 11.95 -12.67 7.32
CA LYS A 91 10.97 -13.39 8.12
C LYS A 91 10.53 -12.45 9.23
N GLU A 92 9.31 -11.95 9.15
CA GLU A 92 8.66 -11.43 10.34
C GLU A 92 8.33 -12.59 11.29
N PRO A 93 8.49 -12.39 12.61
CA PRO A 93 8.04 -13.39 13.58
C PRO A 93 6.52 -13.57 13.42
N ALA A 94 6.08 -14.83 13.38
CA ALA A 94 4.67 -15.16 13.55
C ALA A 94 4.20 -14.52 14.86
N ASN A 95 3.27 -13.57 14.78
CA ASN A 95 2.70 -12.95 15.96
C ASN A 95 1.80 -14.01 16.65
N VAL A 96 2.33 -14.60 17.72
CA VAL A 96 1.58 -15.32 18.77
C VAL A 96 0.68 -14.35 19.51
#